data_AF-A0A7W0UT95-F1
#
_entry.id   AF-A0A7W0UT95-F1
#
_cell.length_a   1.000
_cell.length_b   1.000
_cell.length_c   1.000
_cell.angle_alpha   90.00
_cell.angle_beta   90.00
_cell.angle_gamma   90.00
#
_symmetry.space_group_name_H-M   'P 1'
#
loop_
_entity.id
_entity.type
_entity.pdbx_description
1 polymer ?
#
loop_
_entity_poly.entity_id
_entity_poly.type
_entity_poly.pdbx_seq_one_letter_code
_entity_poly.pdbx_strand_id
1 'polypeptide(L)' 'MGIDLAVVAFGLGVGLLVGMTGIGGGSLMTPLLILVFGVKPITAVGTDLA' A
#
# COMPACT_ATOMS: atom_id res chain seq x y z
N MET A 1 -21.01 13.65 -7.39
CA MET A 1 -20.03 13.06 -6.45
C MET A 1 -19.00 14.14 -6.18
N GLY A 2 -19.22 14.96 -5.15
CA GLY A 2 -18.29 16.02 -4.76
C GLY A 2 -17.13 15.42 -3.96
N ILE A 3 -16.01 16.11 -3.92
CA ILE A 3 -14.89 15.72 -3.05
C ILE A 3 -15.28 16.15 -1.62
N ASP A 4 -15.64 15.19 -0.79
CA ASP A 4 -15.86 15.41 0.63
C ASP A 4 -14.53 15.69 1.33
N LEU A 5 -14.35 16.94 1.78
CA LEU A 5 -13.11 17.38 2.44
C LEU A 5 -12.77 16.52 3.67
N ALA A 6 -13.79 16.02 4.36
CA ALA A 6 -13.64 15.10 5.48
C ALA A 6 -12.99 13.77 5.06
N VAL A 7 -13.37 13.22 3.91
CA VAL A 7 -12.80 11.98 3.36
C VAL A 7 -11.34 12.20 2.96
N VAL A 8 -11.02 13.37 2.39
CA VAL A 8 -9.64 13.74 2.03
C VAL A 8 -8.76 13.85 3.27
N ALA A 9 -9.22 14.58 4.29
CA ALA A 9 -8.46 14.76 5.54
C ALA A 9 -8.24 13.43 6.27
N PHE A 10 -9.26 12.57 6.27
CA PHE A 10 -9.17 11.23 6.87
C PHE A 10 -8.19 10.33 6.11
N GLY A 11 -8.28 10.29 4.78
CA GLY A 11 -7.35 9.53 3.93
C GLY A 11 -5.90 9.99 4.08
N LEU A 12 -5.66 11.30 4.19
CA LEU A 12 -4.34 11.87 4.45
C LEU A 12 -3.81 11.44 5.82
N GLY A 13 -4.64 11.55 6.87
CA GLY A 13 -4.25 11.15 8.23
C GLY A 13 -3.91 9.67 8.34
N VAL A 14 -4.75 8.80 7.76
CA VAL A 14 -4.49 7.35 7.73
C VAL A 14 -3.23 7.04 6.91
N GLY A 15 -3.08 7.66 5.74
CA GLY A 15 -1.91 7.47 4.88
C GLY A 15 -0.60 7.88 5.56
N LEU A 16 -0.60 9.00 6.29
CA LEU A 16 0.57 9.43 7.08
C LEU A 16 0.89 8.45 8.20
N LEU A 17 -0.11 8.00 8.97
CA LEU A 17 0.11 7.07 10.07
C LEU A 17 0.65 5.72 9.56
N VAL A 18 0.10 5.18 8.47
CA VAL A 18 0.57 3.93 7.85
C VAL A 18 1.97 4.09 7.24
N GLY A 19 2.23 5.23 6.59
CA GLY A 19 3.55 5.53 6.03
C GLY A 19 4.64 5.67 7.10
N MET A 20 4.33 6.39 8.18
CA MET A 20 5.25 6.58 9.32
C MET A 20 5.52 5.29 10.10
N THR A 21 4.56 4.37 10.16
CA THR A 21 4.72 3.07 10.85
C THR A 21 5.45 2.02 10.01
N GLY A 22 5.80 2.31 8.75
CA GLY A 22 6.54 1.38 7.89
C GLY A 22 5.73 0.17 7.41
N ILE A 23 4.47 0.03 7.84
CA ILE A 23 3.53 -1.00 7.37
C ILE A 23 3.28 -0.88 5.85
N GLY A 24 3.49 0.32 5.29
CA GLY A 24 3.41 0.57 3.84
C GLY A 24 4.46 -0.18 2.99
N GLY A 25 5.54 -0.70 3.58
CA GLY A 25 6.57 -1.45 2.86
C GLY A 25 5.99 -2.63 2.07
N GLY A 26 5.11 -3.42 2.70
CA GLY A 26 4.50 -4.58 2.04
C GLY A 26 3.41 -4.23 1.01
N SER A 27 2.68 -3.14 1.29
CA SER A 27 1.71 -2.59 0.34
C SER A 27 2.33 -2.07 -0.96
N LEU A 28 3.64 -1.75 -0.93
CA LEU A 28 4.42 -1.30 -2.10
C LEU A 28 5.26 -2.43 -2.70
N MET A 29 5.87 -3.29 -1.90
CA MET A 29 6.70 -4.40 -2.38
C MET A 29 5.89 -5.43 -3.17
N THR A 30 4.70 -5.81 -2.69
CA THR A 30 3.81 -6.72 -3.41
C THR A 30 3.46 -6.21 -4.82
N PRO A 31 2.94 -4.98 -5.01
CA PRO A 31 2.69 -4.46 -6.36
C PRO A 31 3.96 -4.16 -7.16
N LEU A 32 5.09 -3.81 -6.54
CA LEU A 32 6.36 -3.65 -7.27
C LEU A 32 6.79 -4.99 -7.90
N LEU A 33 6.74 -6.08 -7.14
CA LEU A 33 7.07 -7.42 -7.62
C LEU A 33 6.11 -7.88 -8.72
N ILE A 34 4.81 -7.57 -8.60
CA ILE A 34 3.81 -7.96 -9.60
C ILE A 34 3.91 -7.10 -10.87
N LEU A 35 3.95 -5.77 -10.73
CA LEU A 35 3.82 -4.83 -11.85
C LEU A 35 5.15 -4.58 -12.58
N VAL A 36 6.27 -4.53 -11.85
CA VAL A 36 7.60 -4.26 -12.43
C VAL A 36 8.33 -5.55 -12.79
N PHE A 37 8.27 -6.55 -11.90
CA PHE A 37 9.02 -7.80 -12.05
C PHE A 37 8.18 -8.98 -12.55
N GLY A 38 6.87 -8.81 -12.74
CA GLY A 38 5.99 -9.85 -13.28
C GLY A 38 5.84 -11.09 -12.38
N VAL A 39 6.14 -10.95 -11.09
CA VAL A 39 6.04 -12.05 -10.11
C VAL A 39 4.57 -12.40 -9.88
N LYS A 40 4.26 -13.70 -9.83
CA LYS A 40 2.89 -14.15 -9.57
C LYS A 40 2.42 -13.68 -8.19
N PRO A 41 1.17 -13.20 -8.03
CA PRO A 41 0.69 -12.62 -6.79
C PRO A 41 0.87 -13.50 -5.55
N ILE A 42 0.65 -14.82 -5.69
CA ILE A 42 0.78 -15.76 -4.58
C ILE A 42 2.22 -15.87 -4.05
N THR A 43 3.20 -15.72 -4.94
CA THR A 43 4.62 -15.75 -4.58
C THR A 43 5.07 -14.40 -4.04
N ALA A 44 4.58 -13.30 -4.63
CA ALA A 44 4.90 -11.94 -4.20
C ALA A 44 4.42 -11.66 -2.76
N VAL A 45 3.19 -12.06 -2.42
CA VAL A 45 2.65 -11.93 -1.06
C VAL A 45 3.39 -12.83 -0.07
N GLY A 46 3.78 -14.04 -0.49
CA GLY A 46 4.52 -14.98 0.37
C GLY A 46 5.94 -14.53 0.74
N THR A 47 6.62 -13.80 -0.15
CA THR A 47 7.96 -13.24 0.13
C THR A 47 7.94 -11.93 0.90
N ASP A 48 6.82 -11.18 0.84
CA ASP A 48 6.67 -9.87 1.47
C ASP A 48 6.34 -9.96 2.98
N LEU A 49 5.88 -11.13 3.43
CA LEU A 49 5.48 -11.42 4.82
C LEU A 49 6.53 -12.24 5.61
N ALA A 50 7.66 -12.60 5.00
CA ALA A 50 8.74 -13.39 5.59
C ALA A 50 9.89 -12.51 6.09
#